data_AF-A0A894KLC7-F1
#
_entry.id   AF-A0A894KLC7-F1
#
_cell.length_a   1.000
_cell.length_b   1.000
_cell.length_c   1.000
_cell.angle_alpha   90.00
_cell.angle_beta   90.00
_cell.angle_gamma   90.00
#
_symmetry.space_group_name_H-M   'P 1'
#
loop_
_entity.id
_entity.type
_entity.pdbx_description
1 polymer ?
#
loop_
_entity_poly.entity_id
_entity_poly.type
_entity_poly.pdbx_seq_one_letter_code
_entity_poly.pdbx_strand_id
1 'polypeptide(L)' 'MIRKIKVTDYPRLIEIWESAVLSTHDFLKEEDFLYYKEQLPVYFQYVALFGFEQEGILIGFMRIAEGNLEMLFITNNY' A
#
# COMPACT_ATOMS: atom_id res chain seq x y z
N MET A 1 12.84 -8.30 -4.46
CA MET A 1 12.30 -9.59 -4.00
C MET A 1 10.89 -9.39 -3.44
N ILE A 2 9.98 -10.32 -3.74
CA ILE A 2 8.64 -10.31 -3.13
C ILE A 2 8.70 -11.03 -1.78
N ARG A 3 8.15 -10.43 -0.72
CA ARG A 3 8.05 -11.04 0.62
C ARG A 3 6.70 -10.76 1.27
N LYS A 4 6.31 -11.57 2.26
CA LYS A 4 5.14 -11.26 3.10
C LYS A 4 5.41 -10.01 3.95
N ILE A 5 4.36 -9.20 4.09
CA ILE A 5 4.36 -8.00 4.93
C ILE A 5 4.17 -8.36 6.40
N LYS A 6 4.83 -7.62 7.28
CA LYS A 6 4.67 -7.67 8.73
C LYS A 6 4.01 -6.38 9.22
N VAL A 7 3.45 -6.40 10.43
CA VAL A 7 2.85 -5.21 11.05
C VAL A 7 3.85 -4.05 11.16
N THR A 8 5.14 -4.35 11.36
CA THR A 8 6.21 -3.34 11.40
C THR A 8 6.43 -2.62 10.07
N ASP A 9 5.98 -3.19 8.96
CA ASP A 9 6.08 -2.55 7.64
C ASP A 9 4.91 -1.59 7.36
N TYR A 10 3.84 -1.60 8.17
CA TYR A 10 2.61 -0.84 7.90
C TYR A 10 2.84 0.67 7.71
N PRO A 11 3.68 1.35 8.53
CA PRO A 11 3.98 2.77 8.28
C PRO A 11 4.52 2.99 6.86
N ARG A 12 5.40 2.10 6.39
CA ARG A 12 5.97 2.18 5.04
C ARG A 12 4.96 1.90 3.94
N LEU A 13 4.00 1.00 4.16
CA LEU A 13 2.91 0.76 3.21
C LEU A 13 2.02 2.00 3.05
N ILE A 14 1.74 2.71 4.15
CA ILE A 14 0.94 3.94 4.13
C ILE A 14 1.66 5.02 3.33
N GLU A 15 2.99 5.18 3.51
CA GLU A 15 3.80 6.11 2.72
C GLU A 15 3.76 5.78 1.22
N ILE A 16 3.88 4.50 0.87
CA ILE A 16 3.81 4.03 -0.53
C ILE A 16 2.44 4.34 -1.12
N TRP A 17 1.37 4.02 -0.40
CA TRP A 17 0.00 4.29 -0.84
C TRP A 17 -0.25 5.79 -1.00
N GLU A 18 0.14 6.61 -0.02
CA GLU A 18 0.00 8.05 -0.04
C GLU A 18 0.72 8.66 -1.25
N SER A 19 1.99 8.28 -1.45
CA SER A 19 2.77 8.72 -2.61
C SER A 19 2.11 8.34 -3.93
N ALA A 20 1.60 7.11 -4.05
CA ALA A 20 0.96 6.64 -5.29
C ALA A 20 -0.36 7.36 -5.56
N VAL A 21 -1.20 7.50 -4.53
CA VAL A 21 -2.54 8.10 -4.62
C VAL A 21 -2.45 9.59 -4.93
N LEU A 22 -1.58 10.34 -4.23
CA LEU A 22 -1.38 11.76 -4.52
C LEU A 22 -0.87 12.03 -5.93
N SER A 23 -0.17 11.08 -6.55
CA SER A 23 0.37 11.24 -7.91
C SER A 23 -0.56 10.77 -9.03
N THR A 24 -1.56 9.95 -8.74
CA THR A 24 -2.37 9.30 -9.79
C THR A 24 -3.89 9.41 -9.59
N HIS A 25 -4.34 9.75 -8.39
CA HIS A 25 -5.76 9.86 -8.03
C HIS A 25 -6.12 11.32 -7.72
N ASP A 26 -5.79 12.22 -8.63
CA ASP A 26 -6.14 13.65 -8.56
C ASP A 26 -7.65 13.92 -8.41
N PHE A 27 -8.48 12.94 -8.82
CA PHE A 27 -9.93 12.94 -8.63
C PHE A 27 -10.39 12.69 -7.19
N LEU A 28 -9.52 12.19 -6.31
CA LEU A 28 -9.87 11.86 -4.92
C LEU A 28 -9.89 13.14 -4.09
N LYS A 29 -11.00 13.38 -3.37
CA LYS A 29 -11.10 14.52 -2.46
C LYS A 29 -10.19 14.34 -1.25
N GLU A 30 -9.73 15.44 -0.68
CA GLU A 30 -8.87 15.43 0.51
C GLU A 30 -9.52 14.71 1.69
N GLU A 31 -10.82 14.91 1.91
CA GLU A 31 -11.58 14.25 2.98
C GLU A 31 -11.60 12.72 2.81
N ASP A 32 -11.82 12.24 1.59
CA ASP A 32 -11.81 10.82 1.26
C ASP A 32 -10.40 10.23 1.39
N PHE A 33 -9.38 10.97 0.95
CA PHE A 33 -7.98 10.60 1.10
C PHE A 33 -7.61 10.39 2.58
N LEU A 34 -7.93 11.36 3.44
CA LEU A 34 -7.66 11.26 4.88
C LEU A 34 -8.43 10.09 5.51
N TYR A 35 -9.69 9.91 5.14
CA TYR A 35 -10.50 8.78 5.59
C TYR A 35 -9.85 7.43 5.26
N TYR A 36 -9.48 7.21 4.00
CA TYR A 36 -8.84 5.95 3.61
C TYR A 36 -7.50 5.75 4.30
N LYS A 37 -6.68 6.81 4.40
CA LYS A 37 -5.37 6.77 5.07
C LYS A 37 -5.49 6.27 6.51
N GLU A 38 -6.48 6.74 7.26
CA GLU A 38 -6.75 6.31 8.64
C GLU A 38 -7.24 4.86 8.74
N GLN A 39 -7.96 4.36 7.73
CA GLN A 39 -8.51 3.00 7.73
C GLN A 39 -7.52 1.93 7.23
N LEU A 40 -6.49 2.30 6.46
CA LEU A 40 -5.51 1.36 5.90
C LEU A 40 -4.90 0.38 6.92
N PRO A 41 -4.43 0.80 8.12
CA PRO A 41 -3.87 -0.12 9.10
C PRO A 41 -4.86 -1.21 9.52
N VAL A 42 -6.14 -0.85 9.63
CA VAL A 42 -7.23 -1.78 9.96
C VAL A 42 -7.43 -2.76 8.80
N TYR A 43 -7.52 -2.26 7.56
CA TYR A 43 -7.68 -3.13 6.39
C TYR A 43 -6.51 -4.10 6.18
N PHE A 44 -5.29 -3.65 6.45
CA PHE A 44 -4.10 -4.49 6.33
C PHE A 44 -4.13 -5.72 7.24
N GLN A 45 -4.81 -5.66 8.39
CA GLN A 45 -4.93 -6.77 9.32
C GLN A 45 -5.79 -7.93 8.80
N TYR A 46 -6.72 -7.66 7.89
CA TYR A 46 -7.70 -8.64 7.42
C TYR A 46 -7.31 -9.33 6.11
N VAL A 47 -6.14 -9.01 5.54
CA VAL A 47 -5.80 -9.39 4.16
C VAL A 47 -4.37 -9.91 4.03
N ALA A 48 -4.14 -10.78 3.05
CA ALA A 48 -2.79 -11.25 2.73
C ALA A 48 -2.05 -10.19 1.91
N LEU A 49 -1.02 -9.59 2.51
CA LEU A 49 -0.19 -8.57 1.88
C LEU A 49 1.20 -9.10 1.53
N PHE A 50 1.64 -8.74 0.34
CA PHE A 50 2.98 -9.02 -0.17
C PHE A 50 3.66 -7.72 -0.58
N GLY A 51 4.89 -7.53 -0.13
CA GLY A 51 5.73 -6.38 -0.43
C GLY A 51 6.76 -6.72 -1.48
N PHE A 52 7.08 -5.75 -2.34
CA PHE A 52 8.24 -5.80 -3.22
C PHE A 52 9.36 -4.93 -2.65
N GLU A 53 10.45 -5.60 -2.28
CA GLU A 53 11.64 -4.98 -1.71
C GLU A 53 12.77 -4.93 -2.74
N GLN A 54 13.39 -3.77 -2.91
CA GLN A 54 14.54 -3.56 -3.76
C GLN A 54 15.64 -2.90 -2.93
N GLU A 55 16.84 -3.50 -2.92
CA GLU A 55 18.00 -2.98 -2.16
C GLU A 55 17.71 -2.77 -0.65
N GLY A 56 16.87 -3.63 -0.07
CA GLY A 56 16.46 -3.52 1.35
C GLY A 56 15.39 -2.48 1.61
N ILE A 57 14.90 -1.79 0.58
CA ILE A 57 13.85 -0.78 0.67
C ILE A 57 12.55 -1.39 0.15
N LEU A 58 11.48 -1.29 0.94
CA LEU A 58 10.15 -1.63 0.46
C LEU A 58 9.63 -0.50 -0.44
N ILE A 59 9.35 -0.83 -1.70
CA ILE A 59 9.01 0.16 -2.74
C ILE A 59 7.60 -0.02 -3.30
N GLY A 60 6.98 -1.17 -3.04
CA GLY A 60 5.61 -1.45 -3.44
C GLY A 60 4.99 -2.57 -2.63
N PHE A 61 3.67 -2.71 -2.70
CA PHE A 61 2.95 -3.80 -2.08
C PHE A 61 1.72 -4.18 -2.90
N MET A 62 1.26 -5.41 -2.72
CA MET A 62 0.07 -5.97 -3.32
C MET A 62 -0.77 -6.75 -2.32
N ARG A 63 -2.07 -6.74 -2.55
CA ARG A 63 -3.06 -7.55 -1.84
C ARG A 63 -3.57 -8.63 -2.79
N ILE A 64 -3.56 -9.87 -2.32
CA ILE A 64 -4.16 -11.00 -3.03
C ILE A 64 -5.29 -11.57 -2.17
N ALA A 65 -6.48 -11.70 -2.76
CA ALA A 65 -7.62 -12.37 -2.15
C ALA A 65 -8.17 -13.40 -3.13
N GLU A 66 -8.32 -14.66 -2.71
CA GLU A 66 -8.93 -15.73 -3.52
C GLU A 66 -8.30 -15.90 -4.92
N GLY A 67 -7.01 -15.61 -5.06
CA GLY A 67 -6.30 -15.68 -6.35
C GLY A 67 -6.41 -14.43 -7.22
N ASN A 68 -7.16 -13.41 -6.79
CA ASN A 68 -7.28 -12.13 -7.46
C ASN A 68 -6.33 -11.08 -6.86
N LEU A 69 -5.78 -10.23 -7.73
CA LEU A 69 -5.02 -9.05 -7.35
C LEU A 69 -6.00 -7.91 -7.06
N GLU A 70 -6.23 -7.66 -5.77
CA GLU A 70 -7.22 -6.68 -5.31
C GLU A 70 -6.64 -5.27 -5.21
N MET A 71 -5.38 -5.14 -4.84
CA MET A 71 -4.68 -3.86 -4.73
C MET A 71 -3.22 -4.02 -5.10
N LEU A 72 -2.68 -3.03 -5.80
CA LEU A 72 -1.26 -2.93 -6.14
C LEU A 72 -0.85 -1.46 -6.10
N PHE A 73 0.12 -1.13 -5.26
CA PHE A 73 0.69 0.21 -5.15
C PHE A 73 2.21 0.14 -5.19
N ILE A 74 2.82 1.10 -5.91
CA ILE A 74 4.27 1.31 -5.99
C ILE A 74 4.51 2.78 -5.69
N THR A 75 5.57 3.09 -4.96
CA THR A 75 5.93 4.48 -4.65
C THR A 75 6.17 5.26 -5.95
N ASN A 76 5.75 6.51 -6.00
CA ASN A 76 5.85 7.33 -7.22
C ASN A 76 7.30 7.63 -7.65
N ASN A 77 8.27 7.42 -6.77
CA ASN A 77 9.68 7.71 -7.03
C ASN A 77 10.44 6.53 -7.69
N TYR A 78 9.73 5.56 -8.25
CA TYR A 78 10.25 4.39 -8.96
C TYR A 78 9.62 4.28 -10.33
#